data_AF-I5AZK1-F1
#
_entry.id   AF-I5AZK1-F1
#
_cell.length_a   1.000
_cell.length_b   1.000
_cell.length_c   1.000
_cell.angle_alpha   90.00
_cell.angle_beta   90.00
_cell.angle_gamma   90.00
#
_symmetry.space_group_name_H-M   'P 1'
#
loop_
_entity.id
_entity.type
_entity.pdbx_description
1 polymer ?
#
loop_
_entity_poly.entity_id
_entity_poly.type
_entity_poly.pdbx_seq_one_letter_code
_entity_poly.pdbx_strand_id
1 'polypeptide(L)'
;MSKYMQLTVHVRPFYTKGFKAAYPQLASALIHAKTIKEYEDPSLYDLVGKLDKLLYALDGNPRVKDILLKQMSPLKALYCQIEGGIAARELSEVDKALYQIEDIFEEIEYDLAGL
;
A
#
# COMPACT_ATOMS: atom_id res chain seq x y z
N MET A 1 29.57 -3.46 -8.83
CA MET A 1 28.45 -4.31 -9.29
C MET A 1 29.01 -5.55 -9.96
N SER A 2 28.34 -6.71 -9.83
CA SER A 2 28.82 -7.95 -10.46
C SER A 2 28.64 -7.89 -11.98
N LYS A 3 29.59 -8.49 -12.72
CA LYS A 3 29.66 -8.46 -14.19
C LYS A 3 28.61 -9.34 -14.87
N TYR A 4 28.09 -10.35 -14.16
CA TYR A 4 27.19 -11.37 -14.71
C TYR A 4 26.01 -11.72 -13.81
N MET A 5 25.87 -11.03 -12.66
CA MET A 5 24.82 -11.32 -11.69
C MET A 5 24.22 -10.02 -11.19
N GLN A 6 22.91 -10.02 -11.00
CA GLN A 6 22.18 -8.93 -10.38
C GLN A 6 21.33 -9.46 -9.24
N LEU A 7 21.40 -8.76 -8.10
CA LEU A 7 20.47 -8.97 -7.01
C LEU A 7 19.29 -8.02 -7.22
N THR A 8 18.09 -8.57 -7.21
CA THR A 8 16.86 -7.78 -7.32
C THR A 8 15.94 -8.13 -6.16
N VAL A 9 15.48 -7.11 -5.44
CA VAL A 9 14.55 -7.24 -4.32
C VAL A 9 13.22 -6.63 -4.74
N HIS A 10 12.14 -7.36 -4.53
CA HIS A 10 10.78 -6.91 -4.86
C HIS A 10 9.82 -7.31 -3.75
N VAL A 11 8.98 -6.37 -3.33
CA VAL A 11 7.78 -6.66 -2.53
C VAL A 11 6.69 -7.10 -3.51
N ARG A 12 5.98 -8.18 -3.21
CA ARG A 12 4.92 -8.73 -4.05
C ARG A 12 3.65 -8.91 -3.24
N PRO A 13 2.46 -8.74 -3.84
CA PRO A 13 1.20 -9.03 -3.16
C PRO A 13 1.12 -10.53 -2.82
N PHE A 14 0.53 -10.84 -1.66
CA PHE A 14 0.30 -12.22 -1.23
C PHE A 14 -1.12 -12.40 -0.66
N TYR A 15 -2.13 -12.11 -1.48
CA TYR A 15 -3.54 -12.27 -1.11
C TYR A 15 -4.03 -13.68 -1.41
N THR A 16 -4.65 -14.35 -0.43
CA THR A 16 -5.26 -15.68 -0.64
C THR A 16 -6.48 -15.63 -1.58
N LYS A 17 -7.22 -14.51 -1.56
CA LYS A 17 -8.48 -14.33 -2.32
C LYS A 17 -8.48 -13.09 -3.23
N GLY A 18 -7.33 -12.42 -3.38
CA GLY A 18 -7.19 -11.14 -4.08
C GLY A 18 -7.41 -9.91 -3.19
N PHE A 19 -6.91 -8.77 -3.64
CA PHE A 19 -6.96 -7.48 -2.96
C PHE A 19 -8.41 -7.04 -2.69
N LYS A 20 -9.29 -7.18 -3.69
CA LYS A 20 -10.72 -6.85 -3.57
C LYS A 20 -11.44 -7.65 -2.49
N ALA A 21 -10.99 -8.87 -2.21
CA ALA A 21 -11.57 -9.70 -1.16
C ALA A 21 -10.99 -9.37 0.23
N ALA A 22 -9.73 -8.94 0.30
CA ALA A 22 -9.07 -8.55 1.54
C ALA A 22 -9.49 -7.16 2.01
N TYR A 23 -9.60 -6.19 1.09
CA TYR A 23 -9.92 -4.79 1.36
C TYR A 23 -11.08 -4.29 0.49
N PRO A 24 -12.31 -4.82 0.69
CA PRO A 24 -13.44 -4.57 -0.20
C PRO A 24 -13.85 -3.09 -0.31
N GLN A 25 -13.85 -2.33 0.78
CA GLN A 25 -14.24 -0.92 0.78
C GLN A 25 -13.19 -0.07 0.08
N LEU A 26 -11.92 -0.26 0.44
CA LEU A 26 -10.84 0.45 -0.21
C LEU A 26 -10.76 0.11 -1.70
N ALA A 27 -10.82 -1.16 -2.07
CA ALA A 27 -10.80 -1.59 -3.47
C ALA A 27 -11.95 -0.96 -4.27
N SER A 28 -13.17 -0.96 -3.72
CA SER A 28 -14.32 -0.31 -4.34
C SER A 28 -14.08 1.18 -4.62
N ALA A 29 -13.55 1.90 -3.62
CA ALA A 29 -13.24 3.32 -3.76
C ALA A 29 -12.16 3.58 -4.83
N LEU A 30 -11.10 2.79 -4.84
CA LEU A 30 -10.00 2.92 -5.80
C LEU A 30 -10.43 2.54 -7.24
N ILE A 31 -11.26 1.51 -7.41
CA ILE A 31 -11.83 1.13 -8.71
C ILE A 31 -12.75 2.24 -9.23
N HIS A 32 -13.62 2.79 -8.36
CA HIS A 32 -14.50 3.89 -8.73
C HIS A 32 -13.72 5.15 -9.15
N ALA A 33 -12.63 5.46 -8.43
CA ALA A 33 -11.70 6.54 -8.77
C ALA A 33 -10.83 6.23 -10.01
N LYS A 34 -10.97 5.05 -10.62
CA LYS A 34 -10.17 4.57 -11.76
C LYS A 34 -8.66 4.56 -11.49
N THR A 35 -8.27 4.43 -10.23
CA THR A 35 -6.85 4.38 -9.84
C THR A 35 -6.26 2.98 -9.97
N ILE A 36 -7.12 1.97 -9.84
CA ILE A 36 -6.79 0.56 -10.08
C ILE A 36 -7.90 -0.07 -10.93
N LYS A 37 -7.59 -1.17 -11.60
CA LYS A 37 -8.58 -1.95 -12.34
C LYS A 37 -9.20 -3.02 -11.45
N GLU A 38 -10.36 -3.53 -11.85
CA GLU A 38 -11.09 -4.55 -11.09
C GLU A 38 -10.33 -5.88 -10.92
N TYR A 39 -9.42 -6.19 -11.83
CA TYR A 39 -8.60 -7.41 -11.82
C TYR A 39 -7.17 -7.18 -11.29
N GLU A 40 -6.85 -5.96 -10.83
CA GLU A 40 -5.52 -5.66 -10.28
C GLU A 40 -5.44 -6.04 -8.81
N ASP A 41 -4.36 -6.74 -8.45
CA ASP A 41 -3.97 -7.07 -7.08
C ASP A 41 -2.68 -6.31 -6.72
N PRO A 42 -2.73 -4.99 -6.50
CA PRO A 42 -1.55 -4.22 -6.12
C PRO A 42 -1.07 -4.65 -4.73
N SER A 43 0.25 -4.69 -4.49
CA SER A 43 0.73 -4.80 -3.11
C SER A 43 0.38 -3.52 -2.34
N LEU A 44 0.16 -3.63 -1.02
CA LEU A 44 -0.05 -2.45 -0.19
C LEU A 44 1.14 -1.50 -0.27
N TYR A 45 2.35 -2.05 -0.37
CA TYR A 45 3.56 -1.28 -0.62
C TYR A 45 3.49 -0.44 -1.90
N ASP A 46 3.04 -1.02 -3.01
CA ASP A 46 2.87 -0.30 -4.28
C ASP A 46 1.81 0.80 -4.19
N LEU A 47 0.75 0.58 -3.40
CA LEU A 47 -0.27 1.60 -3.14
C LEU A 47 0.32 2.77 -2.36
N VAL A 48 1.13 2.51 -1.33
CA VAL A 48 1.82 3.57 -0.57
C VAL A 48 2.77 4.36 -1.46
N GLY A 49 3.54 3.68 -2.33
CA GLY A 49 4.42 4.36 -3.29
C GLY A 49 3.69 5.26 -4.29
N LYS A 50 2.37 5.07 -4.45
CA LYS A 50 1.51 5.89 -5.32
C LYS A 50 0.53 6.76 -4.54
N LEU A 51 0.68 6.88 -3.21
CA LEU A 51 -0.33 7.47 -2.33
C LEU A 51 -0.73 8.89 -2.73
N ASP A 52 0.23 9.74 -3.11
CA ASP A 52 -0.07 11.10 -3.57
C ASP A 52 -0.98 11.13 -4.81
N LYS A 53 -0.76 10.19 -5.76
CA LYS A 53 -1.60 10.06 -6.96
C LYS A 53 -2.98 9.51 -6.62
N LEU A 54 -3.05 8.55 -5.69
CA LEU A 54 -4.32 7.99 -5.23
C LEU A 54 -5.17 9.06 -4.54
N LEU A 55 -4.57 9.84 -3.64
CA LEU A 55 -5.25 10.93 -2.92
C LEU A 55 -5.79 12.00 -3.87
N TYR A 56 -5.05 12.35 -4.92
CA TYR A 56 -5.52 13.27 -5.95
C TYR A 56 -6.74 12.73 -6.71
N ALA A 57 -6.71 11.46 -7.11
CA ALA A 57 -7.83 10.83 -7.81
C ALA A 57 -9.09 10.66 -6.94
N LEU A 58 -8.92 10.65 -5.62
CA LEU A 58 -10.01 10.55 -4.63
C LEU A 58 -10.66 11.89 -4.29
N ASP A 59 -10.37 12.98 -5.00
CA ASP A 59 -11.04 14.29 -4.82
C ASP A 59 -12.58 14.19 -4.94
N GLY A 60 -13.09 13.25 -5.74
CA GLY A 60 -14.52 12.96 -5.85
C GLY A 60 -15.11 12.11 -4.72
N ASN A 61 -14.29 11.65 -3.77
CA ASN A 61 -14.70 10.83 -2.63
C ASN A 61 -14.04 11.34 -1.32
N PRO A 62 -14.55 12.45 -0.75
CA PRO A 62 -13.89 13.14 0.36
C PRO A 62 -13.75 12.26 1.60
N ARG A 63 -14.72 11.38 1.88
CA ARG A 63 -14.65 10.48 3.05
C ARG A 63 -13.43 9.55 2.96
N VAL A 64 -13.24 8.88 1.83
CA VAL A 64 -12.11 7.96 1.63
C VAL A 64 -10.79 8.72 1.64
N LYS A 65 -10.77 9.89 1.00
CA LYS A 65 -9.61 10.77 0.96
C LYS A 65 -9.19 11.21 2.36
N ASP A 66 -10.12 11.62 3.22
CA ASP A 66 -9.83 12.09 4.58
C ASP A 66 -9.26 10.98 5.46
N ILE A 67 -9.78 9.75 5.35
CA ILE A 67 -9.25 8.58 6.07
C ILE A 67 -7.81 8.29 5.62
N LEU A 68 -7.56 8.22 4.31
CA LEU A 68 -6.21 8.01 3.77
C LEU A 68 -5.25 9.15 4.11
N LEU A 69 -5.72 10.40 4.17
CA LEU A 69 -4.91 11.56 4.53
C LEU A 69 -4.41 11.49 5.98
N LYS A 70 -5.23 10.99 6.91
CA LYS A 70 -4.79 10.80 8.31
C LYS A 70 -3.61 9.83 8.42
N GLN A 71 -3.63 8.78 7.61
CA GLN A 71 -2.60 7.74 7.61
C GLN A 71 -1.44 8.04 6.65
N MET A 72 -1.45 9.17 5.95
CA MET A 72 -0.45 9.50 4.94
C MET A 72 0.97 9.62 5.50
N SER A 73 1.12 10.35 6.61
CA SER A 73 2.42 10.55 7.27
C SER A 73 3.05 9.23 7.73
N PRO A 74 2.36 8.35 8.51
CA PRO A 74 2.96 7.08 8.93
C PRO A 74 3.25 6.15 7.74
N LEU A 75 2.38 6.08 6.74
CA LEU A 75 2.62 5.26 5.54
C LEU A 75 3.87 5.72 4.77
N LYS A 76 4.08 7.04 4.60
CA LYS A 76 5.28 7.56 3.94
C LYS A 76 6.56 7.27 4.73
N ALA A 77 6.50 7.33 6.06
CA ALA A 77 7.64 6.98 6.91
C ALA A 77 8.03 5.50 6.74
N LEU A 78 7.04 4.60 6.76
CA LEU A 78 7.24 3.16 6.53
C LEU A 78 7.78 2.88 5.12
N TYR A 79 7.28 3.57 4.10
CA TYR A 79 7.79 3.45 2.74
C TYR A 79 9.28 3.80 2.64
N CYS A 80 9.69 4.93 3.24
CA CYS A 80 11.11 5.32 3.31
C CYS A 80 11.95 4.31 4.10
N GLN A 81 11.42 3.76 5.20
CA GLN A 81 12.09 2.73 5.98
C GLN A 81 12.31 1.44 5.17
N ILE A 82 11.32 1.02 4.38
CA ILE A 82 11.44 -0.16 3.51
C ILE A 82 12.48 0.09 2.41
N GLU A 83 12.43 1.21 1.70
CA GLU A 83 13.43 1.55 0.68
C GLU A 83 14.85 1.59 1.27
N GLY A 84 15.01 2.20 2.45
CA GLY A 84 16.28 2.22 3.18
C GLY A 84 16.76 0.83 3.59
N GLY A 85 15.87 0.01 4.15
CA GLY A 85 16.16 -1.36 4.58
C GLY A 85 16.52 -2.28 3.41
N ILE A 86 15.85 -2.14 2.26
CA ILE A 86 16.19 -2.86 1.02
C ILE A 86 17.59 -2.46 0.54
N ALA A 87 17.91 -1.17 0.54
CA ALA A 87 19.23 -0.67 0.14
C ALA A 87 20.35 -1.14 1.09
N ALA A 88 20.07 -1.17 2.39
CA ALA A 88 20.98 -1.65 3.43
C ALA A 88 21.04 -3.18 3.55
N ARG A 89 20.13 -3.91 2.89
CA ARG A 89 19.91 -5.36 2.99
C ARG A 89 19.48 -5.84 4.37
N GLU A 90 18.79 -4.98 5.12
CA GLU A 90 18.22 -5.27 6.43
C GLU A 90 16.82 -5.87 6.27
N LEU A 91 16.74 -7.05 5.65
CA LEU A 91 15.46 -7.65 5.23
C LEU A 91 14.52 -7.97 6.40
N SER A 92 15.04 -8.18 7.61
CA SER A 92 14.22 -8.36 8.81
C SER A 92 13.47 -7.09 9.22
N GLU A 93 14.10 -5.92 9.04
CA GLU A 93 13.45 -4.64 9.35
C GLU A 93 12.46 -4.25 8.25
N VAL A 94 12.75 -4.61 7.00
CA VAL A 94 11.80 -4.50 5.89
C VAL A 94 10.55 -5.32 6.16
N ASP A 95 10.70 -6.57 6.59
CA ASP A 95 9.58 -7.46 6.90
C ASP A 95 8.67 -6.90 8.01
N LYS A 96 9.26 -6.40 9.10
CA LYS A 96 8.51 -5.71 10.17
C LYS A 96 7.75 -4.48 9.65
N ALA A 97 8.38 -3.67 8.80
CA ALA A 97 7.73 -2.48 8.25
C ALA A 97 6.58 -2.83 7.30
N LEU A 98 6.66 -3.97 6.59
CA LEU A 98 5.55 -4.48 5.77
C LEU A 98 4.36 -4.87 6.64
N TYR A 99 4.57 -5.56 7.76
CA TYR A 99 3.49 -5.85 8.72
C TYR A 99 2.84 -4.57 9.26
N GLN A 100 3.62 -3.53 9.55
CA GLN A 100 3.07 -2.24 9.98
C GLN A 100 2.24 -1.54 8.89
N ILE A 101 2.58 -1.73 7.61
CA ILE A 101 1.72 -1.28 6.50
C ILE A 101 0.39 -2.05 6.53
N GLU A 102 0.42 -3.37 6.72
CA GLU A 102 -0.79 -4.20 6.81
C GLU A 102 -1.71 -3.70 7.93
N ASP A 103 -1.18 -3.48 9.14
CA ASP A 103 -1.92 -2.95 10.29
C ASP A 103 -2.65 -1.63 9.97
N ILE A 104 -1.97 -0.69 9.30
CA ILE A 104 -2.57 0.60 8.94
C ILE A 104 -3.67 0.42 7.88
N PHE A 105 -3.48 -0.48 6.92
CA PHE A 105 -4.51 -0.74 5.91
C PHE A 105 -5.73 -1.46 6.49
N GLU A 106 -5.55 -2.30 7.51
CA GLU A 106 -6.65 -2.87 8.29
C GLU A 106 -7.43 -1.78 9.01
N GLU A 107 -6.75 -0.81 9.64
CA GLU A 107 -7.40 0.36 10.26
C GLU A 107 -8.17 1.21 9.23
N ILE A 108 -7.59 1.46 8.06
CA ILE A 108 -8.26 2.20 6.98
C ILE A 108 -9.53 1.48 6.54
N GLU A 109 -9.48 0.16 6.35
CA GLU A 109 -10.63 -0.64 5.92
C GLU A 109 -11.73 -0.65 6.99
N TYR A 110 -11.34 -0.72 8.27
CA TYR A 110 -12.24 -0.63 9.41
C TYR A 110 -12.99 0.72 9.44
N ASP A 111 -12.25 1.83 9.33
CA ASP A 111 -12.81 3.19 9.28
C ASP A 111 -13.74 3.40 8.08
N LEU A 112 -13.41 2.78 6.94
CA LEU A 112 -14.22 2.82 5.73
C LEU A 112 -15.52 2.03 5.87
N ALA A 113 -15.47 0.87 6.53
CA ALA A 113 -16.66 0.09 6.86
C ALA A 113 -17.60 0.84 7.83
N GLY A 114 -17.09 1.84 8.56
CA GLY A 114 -17.84 2.60 9.56
C GLY A 114 -18.18 1.77 10.80
N LEU A 115 -17.30 0.81 11.12
CA LEU A 115 -17.38 -0.05 12.29
C LEU A 115 -16.61 0.56 13.46
#